data_AF-A0A2D4KS24-F1
#
_entry.id   AF-A0A2D4KS24-F1
#
_cell.length_a   1.000
_cell.length_b   1.000
_cell.length_c   1.000
_cell.angle_alpha   90.00
_cell.angle_beta   90.00
_cell.angle_gamma   90.00
#
_symmetry.space_group_name_H-M   'P 1'
#
loop_
_entity.id
_entity.type
_entity.pdbx_description
1 polymer ?
#
loop_
_entity_poly.entity_id
_entity_poly.type
_entity_poly.pdbx_seq_one_letter_code
_entity_poly.pdbx_strand_id
1 'polypeptide(L)'
;RAGMVGPELHEKLLSAERAVIGYKDPYMGQVVSVFQALKKDLIPKDTGLRILDAQLATGGIIDPVHSHRLPLEVACQLGYFSKEMNKALSDPADEVKLYYDPNAQENLTYAQLLERCQVDKQTGLHLLCLSDEAIRRHQEELYSDSALKESFDKATVEMPTGSQKGKTVTVWELIHSEYLTEEQRRELIRQFKTGKVTIEKIIKIIITIV
;
A
#
# COMPACT_ATOMS: atom_id res chain seq x y z
N ARG A 1 -14.42 8.89 -13.10
CA ARG A 1 -13.43 8.40 -12.09
C ARG A 1 -12.14 9.19 -12.28
N ALA A 2 -11.48 9.63 -11.19
CA ALA A 2 -10.33 10.53 -11.25
C ALA A 2 -8.95 9.83 -11.39
N GLY A 3 -8.90 8.50 -11.58
CA GLY A 3 -7.64 7.76 -11.78
C GLY A 3 -6.73 7.65 -10.54
N MET A 4 -7.18 8.10 -9.37
CA MET A 4 -6.39 8.14 -8.13
C MET A 4 -6.11 6.77 -7.50
N VAL A 5 -6.90 5.76 -7.87
CA VAL A 5 -6.87 4.41 -7.26
C VAL A 5 -6.77 3.39 -8.39
N GLY A 6 -5.75 2.53 -8.31
CA GLY A 6 -5.59 1.41 -9.23
C GLY A 6 -6.66 0.33 -9.06
N PRO A 7 -7.01 -0.42 -10.12
CA PRO A 7 -8.05 -1.46 -10.05
C PRO A 7 -7.77 -2.53 -9.00
N GLU A 8 -6.50 -2.82 -8.71
CA GLU A 8 -6.04 -3.81 -7.73
C GLU A 8 -6.41 -3.47 -6.28
N LEU A 9 -6.64 -2.19 -5.97
CA LEU A 9 -7.04 -1.74 -4.63
C LEU A 9 -8.53 -1.44 -4.52
N HIS A 10 -9.28 -1.50 -5.63
CA HIS A 10 -10.66 -1.03 -5.68
C HIS A 10 -11.58 -1.76 -4.70
N GLU A 11 -11.53 -3.10 -4.68
CA GLU A 11 -12.37 -3.89 -3.77
C GLU A 11 -12.01 -3.69 -2.30
N LYS A 12 -10.70 -3.60 -1.99
CA LYS A 12 -10.22 -3.37 -0.63
C LYS A 12 -10.68 -2.01 -0.11
N LEU A 13 -10.61 -0.98 -0.95
CA LEU A 13 -11.06 0.37 -0.59
C LEU A 13 -12.58 0.47 -0.46
N LEU A 14 -13.35 -0.24 -1.30
CA LEU A 14 -14.80 -0.34 -1.12
C LEU A 14 -15.17 -1.02 0.20
N SER A 15 -14.41 -2.04 0.62
CA SER A 15 -14.60 -2.68 1.93
C SER A 15 -14.25 -1.73 3.09
N ALA A 16 -13.20 -0.91 2.93
CA ALA A 16 -12.82 0.10 3.92
C ALA A 16 -13.81 1.27 3.98
N GLU A 17 -14.42 1.67 2.86
CA GLU A 17 -15.44 2.73 2.81
C GLU A 17 -16.68 2.35 3.65
N ARG A 18 -17.01 1.06 3.73
CA ARG A 18 -18.06 0.55 4.62
C ARG A 18 -17.79 0.82 6.10
N ALA A 19 -16.57 1.16 6.48
CA ALA A 19 -16.31 1.61 7.85
C ALA A 19 -16.96 2.96 8.19
N VAL A 20 -17.25 3.77 7.18
CA VAL A 20 -17.92 5.07 7.32
C VAL A 20 -19.42 4.92 7.10
N ILE A 21 -19.83 4.18 6.06
CA ILE A 21 -21.24 3.96 5.70
C ILE A 21 -21.91 2.93 6.64
N GLY A 22 -21.11 2.07 7.25
CA GLY A 22 -21.53 0.95 8.09
C GLY A 22 -21.62 -0.39 7.35
N TYR A 23 -21.45 -1.47 8.11
CA TYR A 23 -21.54 -2.83 7.60
C TYR A 23 -22.98 -3.33 7.71
N LYS A 24 -23.48 -3.99 6.68
CA LYS A 24 -24.81 -4.60 6.73
C LYS A 24 -24.72 -5.97 7.39
N ASP A 25 -25.41 -6.15 8.50
CA ASP A 25 -25.55 -7.44 9.15
C ASP A 25 -26.38 -8.38 8.26
N PRO A 26 -25.85 -9.55 7.85
CA PRO A 26 -26.57 -10.49 6.99
C PRO A 26 -27.79 -11.13 7.67
N TYR A 27 -27.83 -11.17 9.01
CA TYR A 27 -28.91 -11.80 9.76
C TYR A 27 -30.06 -10.83 10.05
N MET A 28 -29.74 -9.60 10.46
CA MET A 28 -30.75 -8.62 10.87
C MET A 28 -31.02 -7.55 9.80
N GLY A 29 -30.18 -7.45 8.76
CA GLY A 29 -30.26 -6.40 7.75
C GLY A 29 -29.92 -4.99 8.27
N GLN A 30 -29.53 -4.86 9.53
CA GLN A 30 -29.20 -3.60 10.18
C GLN A 30 -27.78 -3.14 9.83
N VAL A 31 -27.59 -1.83 9.83
CA VAL A 31 -26.26 -1.22 9.67
C VAL A 31 -25.55 -1.22 11.01
N VAL A 32 -24.35 -1.80 11.06
CA VAL A 32 -23.52 -1.93 12.26
C VAL A 32 -22.19 -1.19 12.09
N SER A 33 -21.63 -0.72 13.19
CA SER A 33 -20.33 -0.05 13.19
C SER A 33 -19.16 -1.02 12.98
N VAL A 34 -17.96 -0.49 12.72
CA VAL A 34 -16.73 -1.28 12.54
C VAL A 34 -16.49 -2.22 13.73
N PHE A 35 -16.63 -1.72 14.96
CA PHE A 35 -16.41 -2.51 16.17
C PHE A 35 -17.43 -3.65 16.33
N GLN A 36 -18.70 -3.37 16.00
CA GLN A 36 -19.74 -4.38 16.03
C GLN A 36 -19.53 -5.43 14.93
N ALA A 37 -19.11 -5.02 13.74
CA ALA A 37 -18.72 -5.90 12.65
C ALA A 37 -17.54 -6.79 13.05
N LEU A 38 -16.55 -6.24 13.75
CA LEU A 38 -15.40 -6.98 14.29
C LEU A 38 -15.82 -8.01 15.34
N LYS A 39 -16.73 -7.66 16.25
CA LYS A 39 -17.29 -8.61 17.23
C LYS A 39 -18.09 -9.75 16.61
N LYS A 40 -18.69 -9.51 15.44
CA LYS A 40 -19.47 -10.49 14.68
C LYS A 40 -18.64 -11.21 13.61
N ASP A 41 -17.32 -11.01 13.61
CA ASP A 41 -16.37 -11.55 12.62
C ASP A 41 -16.79 -11.28 11.15
N LEU A 42 -17.51 -10.18 10.90
CA LEU A 42 -17.92 -9.76 9.55
C LEU A 42 -16.76 -9.14 8.76
N ILE A 43 -15.70 -8.72 9.47
CA ILE A 43 -14.48 -8.16 8.90
C ILE A 43 -13.25 -8.84 9.52
N PRO A 44 -12.14 -8.98 8.77
CA PRO A 44 -10.88 -9.45 9.33
C PRO A 44 -10.43 -8.54 10.48
N LYS A 45 -9.93 -9.16 11.56
CA LYS A 45 -9.48 -8.44 12.76
C LYS A 45 -8.44 -7.37 12.43
N ASP A 46 -7.44 -7.70 11.63
CA ASP A 46 -6.37 -6.77 11.24
C ASP A 46 -6.91 -5.51 10.54
N THR A 47 -7.82 -5.69 9.58
CA THR A 47 -8.45 -4.58 8.87
C THR A 47 -9.32 -3.74 9.79
N GLY A 48 -10.12 -4.39 10.65
CA GLY A 48 -11.00 -3.68 11.59
C GLY A 48 -10.21 -2.88 12.62
N LEU A 49 -9.16 -3.45 13.20
CA LEU A 49 -8.26 -2.76 14.13
C LEU A 49 -7.57 -1.57 13.47
N ARG A 50 -7.05 -1.75 12.25
CA ARG A 50 -6.39 -0.67 11.48
C ARG A 50 -7.35 0.50 11.27
N ILE A 51 -8.58 0.23 10.86
CA ILE A 51 -9.59 1.26 10.65
C ILE A 51 -9.97 1.97 11.97
N LEU A 52 -10.13 1.22 13.06
CA LEU A 52 -10.47 1.81 14.37
C LEU A 52 -9.36 2.71 14.89
N ASP A 53 -8.09 2.32 14.74
CA ASP A 53 -6.93 3.13 15.10
C ASP A 53 -6.92 4.46 14.31
N ALA A 54 -7.13 4.42 13.00
CA ALA A 54 -7.24 5.63 12.18
C ALA A 54 -8.42 6.53 12.57
N GLN A 55 -9.57 5.96 12.89
CA GLN A 55 -10.73 6.75 13.35
C GLN A 55 -10.44 7.46 14.67
N LEU A 56 -9.88 6.74 15.65
CA LEU A 56 -9.49 7.32 16.94
C LEU A 56 -8.50 8.45 16.79
N ALA A 57 -7.42 8.23 16.04
CA ALA A 57 -6.37 9.21 15.81
C ALA A 57 -6.85 10.44 15.02
N THR A 58 -7.95 10.34 14.27
CA THR A 58 -8.53 11.46 13.51
C THR A 58 -9.68 12.16 14.23
N GLY A 59 -9.96 11.85 15.50
CA GLY A 59 -10.91 12.60 16.33
C GLY A 59 -12.09 11.79 16.86
N GLY A 60 -12.12 10.46 16.65
CA GLY A 60 -13.08 9.58 17.31
C GLY A 60 -13.75 8.57 16.38
N ILE A 61 -14.52 7.67 16.99
CA ILE A 61 -15.20 6.57 16.29
C ILE A 61 -16.34 7.11 15.46
N ILE A 62 -16.50 6.59 14.24
CA ILE A 62 -17.57 7.03 13.33
C ILE A 62 -18.86 6.30 13.66
N ASP A 63 -19.95 7.06 13.78
CA ASP A 63 -21.31 6.53 13.77
C ASP A 63 -21.77 6.35 12.32
N PRO A 64 -22.04 5.11 11.86
CA PRO A 64 -22.48 4.86 10.48
C PRO A 64 -23.90 5.35 10.18
N VAL A 65 -24.76 5.48 11.20
CA VAL A 65 -26.17 5.88 11.00
C VAL A 65 -26.29 7.40 10.89
N HIS A 66 -25.59 8.12 11.75
CA HIS A 66 -25.66 9.57 11.84
C HIS A 66 -24.48 10.29 11.17
N SER A 67 -23.53 9.53 10.60
CA SER A 67 -22.39 10.02 9.82
C SER A 67 -21.57 11.13 10.51
N HIS A 68 -21.37 11.03 11.82
CA HIS A 68 -20.52 11.95 12.58
C HIS A 68 -19.56 11.18 13.49
N ARG A 69 -18.52 11.88 13.97
CA ARG A 69 -17.56 11.30 14.92
C ARG A 69 -18.08 11.44 16.34
N LEU A 70 -18.00 10.34 17.07
CA LEU A 70 -18.37 10.25 18.47
C LEU A 70 -17.11 10.29 19.35
N PRO A 71 -17.14 11.09 20.43
CA PRO A 71 -16.13 10.99 21.48
C PRO A 71 -16.08 9.58 22.05
N LEU A 72 -14.90 9.17 22.52
CA LEU A 72 -14.64 7.82 23.03
C LEU A 72 -15.66 7.36 24.08
N GLU A 73 -16.02 8.24 25.02
CA GLU A 73 -16.96 7.93 26.10
C GLU A 73 -18.36 7.60 25.57
N VAL A 74 -18.86 8.40 24.62
CA VAL A 74 -20.18 8.22 24.00
C VAL A 74 -20.18 6.96 23.12
N ALA A 75 -19.11 6.75 22.35
CA ALA A 75 -18.96 5.55 21.53
C ALA A 75 -18.98 4.26 22.37
N CYS A 76 -18.40 4.29 23.58
CA CYS A 76 -18.44 3.17 24.52
C CYS A 76 -19.86 2.94 25.08
N GLN A 77 -20.60 4.00 25.41
CA GLN A 77 -21.99 3.89 25.91
C GLN A 77 -22.94 3.31 24.87
N LEU A 78 -22.77 3.71 23.60
CA LEU A 78 -23.56 3.20 22.48
C LEU A 78 -23.13 1.80 21.99
N GLY A 79 -22.05 1.25 22.56
CA GLY A 79 -21.52 -0.06 22.15
C GLY A 79 -20.87 -0.06 20.76
N TYR A 80 -20.52 1.11 20.24
CA TYR A 80 -19.70 1.26 19.02
C TYR A 80 -18.20 1.16 19.30
N PHE A 81 -17.81 1.13 20.57
CA PHE A 81 -16.44 0.89 20.99
C PHE A 81 -16.38 0.26 22.38
N SER A 82 -15.20 -0.21 22.81
CA SER A 82 -14.98 -0.69 24.18
C SER A 82 -13.75 -0.02 24.80
N LYS A 83 -13.83 0.28 26.10
CA LYS A 83 -12.67 0.75 26.88
C LYS A 83 -11.53 -0.27 26.89
N GLU A 84 -11.85 -1.56 26.82
CA GLU A 84 -10.86 -2.64 26.72
C GLU A 84 -10.10 -2.56 25.40
N MET A 85 -10.84 -2.34 24.30
CA MET A 85 -10.25 -2.12 22.98
C MET A 85 -9.39 -0.86 22.97
N ASN A 86 -9.85 0.23 23.59
CA ASN A 86 -9.05 1.44 23.70
C ASN A 86 -7.72 1.20 24.44
N LYS A 87 -7.76 0.46 25.54
CA LYS A 87 -6.56 0.09 26.29
C LYS A 87 -5.62 -0.78 25.45
N ALA A 88 -6.16 -1.76 24.74
CA ALA A 88 -5.39 -2.60 23.82
C ALA A 88 -4.74 -1.77 22.70
N LEU A 89 -5.43 -0.75 22.18
CA LEU A 89 -4.88 0.14 21.16
C LEU A 89 -3.89 1.18 21.71
N SER A 90 -4.01 1.54 23.00
CA SER A 90 -3.14 2.52 23.65
C SER A 90 -1.86 1.91 24.23
N ASP A 91 -1.89 0.61 24.57
CA ASP A 91 -0.72 -0.12 25.08
C ASP A 91 0.05 -0.73 23.89
N PRO A 92 1.25 -0.22 23.57
CA PRO A 92 1.99 -0.62 22.37
C PRO A 92 2.68 -1.97 22.56
N ALA A 93 1.91 -3.03 22.73
CA ALA A 93 2.37 -4.36 22.36
C ALA A 93 2.55 -4.40 20.82
N ASP A 94 3.56 -5.12 20.33
CA ASP A 94 3.90 -5.13 18.89
C ASP A 94 2.72 -5.56 17.98
N GLU A 95 1.69 -6.21 18.53
CA GLU A 95 0.49 -6.65 17.80
C GLU A 95 -0.37 -5.51 17.22
N VAL A 96 -0.21 -4.27 17.69
CA VAL A 96 -1.09 -3.14 17.28
C VAL A 96 -0.40 -2.13 16.37
N LYS A 97 0.89 -2.29 16.11
CA LYS A 97 1.63 -1.48 15.14
C LYS A 97 1.27 -1.91 13.72
N LEU A 98 0.09 -1.49 13.27
CA LEU A 98 -0.53 -1.97 12.03
C LEU A 98 -0.10 -1.15 10.80
N TYR A 99 0.60 -0.04 10.98
CA TYR A 99 1.07 0.84 9.91
C TYR A 99 2.57 0.73 9.77
N TYR A 100 3.07 0.93 8.55
CA TYR A 100 4.50 0.88 8.25
C TYR A 100 4.99 2.26 7.83
N ASP A 101 6.08 2.73 8.44
CA ASP A 101 6.79 3.94 8.01
C ASP A 101 7.94 3.57 7.07
N PRO A 102 7.86 3.95 5.77
CA PRO A 102 8.91 3.66 4.81
C PRO A 102 10.25 4.34 5.10
N ASN A 103 10.26 5.44 5.87
CA ASN A 103 11.48 6.16 6.19
C ASN A 103 12.30 5.46 7.27
N ALA A 104 11.65 5.14 8.40
CA ALA A 104 12.27 4.49 9.54
C ALA A 104 12.28 2.95 9.43
N GLN A 105 11.56 2.39 8.46
CA GLN A 105 11.36 0.95 8.26
C GLN A 105 10.82 0.22 9.50
N GLU A 106 9.91 0.89 10.22
CA GLU A 106 9.33 0.35 11.44
C GLU A 106 7.81 0.37 11.37
N ASN A 107 7.19 -0.50 12.18
CA ASN A 107 5.76 -0.53 12.35
C ASN A 107 5.33 0.45 13.46
N LEU A 108 4.23 1.15 13.25
CA LEU A 108 3.71 2.21 14.12
C LEU A 108 2.18 2.16 14.21
N THR A 109 1.63 2.92 15.14
CA THR A 109 0.21 3.28 15.16
C THR A 109 -0.07 4.43 14.18
N TYR A 110 -1.34 4.63 13.82
CA TYR A 110 -1.72 5.72 12.93
C TYR A 110 -1.43 7.10 13.55
N ALA A 111 -1.62 7.24 14.86
CA ALA A 111 -1.32 8.49 15.57
C ALA A 111 0.17 8.86 15.46
N GLN A 112 1.05 7.89 15.70
CA GLN A 112 2.51 8.08 15.56
C GLN A 112 2.90 8.40 14.11
N LEU A 113 2.26 7.76 13.13
CA LEU A 113 2.51 8.07 11.72
C LEU A 113 2.05 9.49 11.36
N LEU A 114 0.91 9.94 11.88
CA LEU A 114 0.40 11.30 11.68
C LEU A 114 1.33 12.35 12.28
N GLU A 115 1.96 12.09 13.43
CA GLU A 115 2.94 13.00 14.04
C GLU A 115 4.19 13.19 13.16
N ARG A 116 4.52 12.20 12.31
CA ARG A 116 5.62 12.29 11.33
C ARG A 116 5.24 13.01 10.05
N CYS A 117 3.94 13.20 9.81
CA CYS A 117 3.46 13.92 8.64
C CYS A 117 3.65 15.43 8.80
N GLN A 118 4.01 16.09 7.71
CA GLN A 118 4.01 17.55 7.64
C GLN A 118 2.62 18.04 7.23
N VAL A 119 2.14 19.10 7.88
CA VAL A 119 0.88 19.72 7.51
C VAL A 119 1.15 20.78 6.44
N ASP A 120 0.53 20.60 5.28
CA ASP A 120 0.55 21.64 4.26
C ASP A 120 -0.26 22.86 4.72
N LYS A 121 0.38 24.03 4.76
CA LYS A 121 -0.21 25.27 5.28
C LYS A 121 -1.36 25.79 4.41
N GLN A 122 -1.42 25.40 3.14
CA GLN A 122 -2.46 25.87 2.21
C GLN A 122 -3.71 24.99 2.27
N THR A 123 -3.54 23.67 2.30
CA THR A 123 -4.66 22.72 2.26
C THR A 123 -5.05 22.16 3.63
N GLY A 124 -4.18 22.26 4.62
CA GLY A 124 -4.36 21.63 5.94
C GLY A 124 -4.20 20.11 5.91
N LEU A 125 -3.74 19.53 4.80
CA LEU A 125 -3.57 18.08 4.65
C LEU A 125 -2.25 17.62 5.28
N HIS A 126 -2.28 16.43 5.89
CA HIS A 126 -1.10 15.75 6.40
C HIS A 126 -0.41 14.99 5.26
N LEU A 127 0.85 15.31 4.99
CA LEU A 127 1.68 14.70 3.98
C LEU A 127 2.83 13.94 4.64
N LEU A 128 2.92 12.64 4.38
CA LEU A 128 4.07 11.84 4.77
C LEU A 128 5.21 12.07 3.76
N CYS A 129 6.24 12.81 4.17
CA CYS A 129 7.39 13.07 3.33
C CYS A 129 8.29 11.84 3.25
N LEU A 130 8.53 11.34 2.05
CA LEU A 130 9.46 10.24 1.82
C LEU A 130 10.87 10.76 1.58
N SER A 131 11.85 10.14 2.24
CA SER A 131 13.27 10.36 2.00
C SER A 131 13.72 9.69 0.70
N ASP A 132 14.76 10.23 0.06
CA ASP A 132 15.35 9.65 -1.15
C ASP A 132 15.79 8.20 -0.94
N GLU A 133 16.24 7.86 0.27
CA GLU A 133 16.59 6.49 0.62
C GLU A 133 15.37 5.57 0.70
N ALA A 134 14.25 6.02 1.28
CA ALA A 134 13.01 5.23 1.32
C ALA A 134 12.47 4.97 -0.09
N ILE A 135 12.55 5.99 -0.97
CA ILE A 135 12.19 5.87 -2.38
C ILE A 135 13.09 4.83 -3.07
N ARG A 136 14.41 4.91 -2.85
CA ARG A 136 15.37 3.96 -3.45
C ARG A 136 15.16 2.53 -2.94
N ARG A 137 14.93 2.33 -1.64
CA ARG A 137 14.66 1.02 -1.04
C ARG A 137 13.37 0.40 -1.59
N HIS A 138 12.29 1.17 -1.66
CA HIS A 138 11.06 0.68 -2.27
C HIS A 138 11.27 0.31 -3.75
N GLN A 139 12.08 1.09 -4.47
CA GLN A 139 12.47 0.75 -5.84
C GLN A 139 13.30 -0.54 -5.90
N GLU A 140 14.25 -0.75 -4.98
CA GLU A 140 15.05 -1.98 -4.84
C GLU A 140 14.17 -3.21 -4.52
N GLU A 141 13.19 -3.11 -3.62
CA GLU A 141 12.20 -4.17 -3.38
C GLU A 141 11.38 -4.49 -4.63
N LEU A 142 11.04 -3.47 -5.43
CA LEU A 142 10.38 -3.67 -6.71
C LEU A 142 11.30 -4.41 -7.70
N TYR A 143 12.63 -4.31 -7.60
CA TYR A 143 13.61 -5.05 -8.42
C TYR A 143 13.90 -6.46 -7.89
N SER A 144 13.77 -6.69 -6.58
CA SER A 144 14.03 -7.99 -5.97
C SER A 144 12.92 -9.01 -6.18
N ASP A 145 11.85 -8.65 -6.90
CA ASP A 145 10.77 -9.56 -7.27
C ASP A 145 11.37 -10.79 -7.97
N SER A 146 11.46 -11.90 -7.25
CA SER A 146 12.00 -13.15 -7.77
C SER A 146 11.26 -13.58 -9.05
N ALA A 147 9.98 -13.23 -9.16
CA ALA A 147 9.14 -13.43 -10.34
C ALA A 147 9.57 -12.59 -11.55
N LEU A 148 10.06 -11.36 -11.36
CA LEU A 148 10.64 -10.56 -12.44
C LEU A 148 11.95 -11.15 -12.90
N LYS A 149 12.82 -11.52 -11.94
CA LYS A 149 14.09 -12.16 -12.25
C LYS A 149 13.87 -13.47 -13.01
N GLU A 150 12.94 -14.31 -12.58
CA GLU A 150 12.62 -15.57 -13.24
C GLU A 150 12.04 -15.37 -14.64
N SER A 151 11.19 -14.35 -14.84
CA SER A 151 10.62 -14.01 -16.16
C SER A 151 11.68 -13.49 -17.13
N PHE A 152 12.63 -12.69 -16.66
CA PHE A 152 13.72 -12.14 -17.47
C PHE A 152 14.89 -13.11 -17.68
N ASP A 153 15.16 -14.01 -16.72
CA ASP A 153 16.16 -15.08 -16.86
C ASP A 153 15.70 -16.14 -17.88
N LYS A 154 14.38 -16.42 -17.96
CA LYS A 154 13.80 -17.33 -18.96
C LYS A 154 13.81 -16.76 -20.38
N ALA A 155 13.88 -15.44 -20.53
CA ALA A 155 13.91 -14.77 -21.82
C ALA A 155 15.36 -14.59 -22.28
N THR A 156 15.77 -15.34 -23.30
CA THR A 156 17.09 -15.26 -23.90
C THR A 156 17.05 -14.57 -25.25
N VAL A 157 18.10 -13.79 -25.55
CA VAL A 157 18.24 -13.05 -26.80
C VAL A 157 19.63 -13.29 -27.36
N GLU A 158 19.70 -13.59 -28.65
CA GLU A 158 20.96 -13.63 -29.38
C GLU A 158 21.32 -12.22 -29.83
N MET A 159 22.47 -11.71 -29.39
CA MET A 159 22.84 -10.32 -29.62
C MET A 159 23.35 -10.09 -31.05
N PRO A 160 22.67 -9.24 -31.85
CA PRO A 160 23.08 -8.94 -33.22
C PRO A 160 24.26 -7.95 -33.29
N THR A 161 24.43 -7.10 -32.27
CA THR A 161 25.39 -5.98 -32.22
C THR A 161 26.00 -5.82 -30.80
N GLY A 162 27.17 -5.17 -30.70
CA GLY A 162 27.87 -4.90 -29.43
C GLY A 162 28.96 -5.91 -29.02
N SER A 163 29.53 -5.73 -27.83
CA SER A 163 30.66 -6.51 -27.28
C SER A 163 30.35 -7.99 -27.05
N GLN A 164 29.08 -8.38 -27.09
CA GLN A 164 28.58 -9.76 -26.90
C GLN A 164 27.99 -10.37 -28.19
N LYS A 165 28.34 -9.84 -29.37
CA LYS A 165 27.83 -10.30 -30.67
C LYS A 165 27.92 -11.82 -30.82
N GLY A 166 26.79 -12.48 -31.14
CA GLY A 166 26.69 -13.93 -31.34
C GLY A 166 26.63 -14.76 -30.06
N LYS A 167 26.51 -14.14 -28.88
CA LYS A 167 26.22 -14.84 -27.61
C LYS A 167 24.73 -14.74 -27.29
N THR A 168 24.19 -15.81 -26.75
CA THR A 168 22.86 -15.84 -26.12
C THR A 168 22.98 -15.25 -24.72
N VAL A 169 22.35 -14.11 -24.50
CA VAL A 169 22.38 -13.34 -23.24
C VAL A 169 20.96 -13.25 -22.71
N THR A 170 20.77 -13.28 -21.39
CA THR A 170 19.41 -13.12 -20.83
C THR A 170 18.96 -11.66 -20.88
N VAL A 171 17.65 -11.44 -20.94
CA VAL A 171 17.10 -10.07 -20.82
C VAL A 171 17.52 -9.44 -19.49
N TRP A 172 17.67 -10.25 -18.43
CA TRP A 172 18.16 -9.78 -17.13
C TRP A 172 19.60 -9.23 -17.20
N GLU A 173 20.51 -9.97 -17.83
CA GLU A 173 21.90 -9.56 -18.03
C GLU A 173 22.01 -8.30 -18.89
N LEU A 174 21.17 -8.18 -19.91
CA LEU A 174 21.12 -6.99 -20.77
C LEU A 174 20.59 -5.76 -20.03
N ILE A 175 19.55 -5.93 -19.21
CA ILE A 175 19.04 -4.87 -18.35
C ILE A 175 20.13 -4.40 -17.37
N HIS A 176 20.95 -5.32 -16.86
CA HIS A 176 22.02 -5.05 -15.88
C HIS A 176 23.37 -4.65 -16.50
N SER A 177 23.45 -4.62 -17.83
CA SER A 177 24.66 -4.23 -18.56
C SER A 177 24.91 -2.72 -18.56
N GLU A 178 26.10 -2.32 -19.04
CA GLU A 178 26.52 -0.92 -19.18
C GLU A 178 25.76 -0.14 -20.26
N TYR A 179 24.94 -0.80 -21.08
CA TYR A 179 24.20 -0.15 -22.17
C TYR A 179 23.00 0.68 -21.70
N LEU A 180 22.54 0.48 -20.46
CA LEU A 180 21.41 1.20 -19.88
C LEU A 180 21.85 2.00 -18.66
N THR A 181 21.46 3.27 -18.64
CA THR A 181 21.54 4.08 -17.41
C THR A 181 20.60 3.53 -16.35
N GLU A 182 20.89 3.79 -15.07
CA GLU A 182 20.00 3.37 -13.99
C GLU A 182 18.57 3.90 -14.18
N GLU A 183 18.40 5.12 -14.69
CA GLU A 183 17.08 5.71 -14.95
C GLU A 183 16.29 4.96 -16.03
N GLN A 184 16.95 4.58 -17.14
CA GLN A 184 16.33 3.81 -18.22
C GLN A 184 15.97 2.38 -17.77
N ARG A 185 16.85 1.74 -17.00
CA ARG A 185 16.60 0.44 -16.37
C ARG A 185 15.34 0.49 -15.50
N ARG A 186 15.24 1.54 -14.67
CA ARG A 186 14.13 1.74 -13.75
C ARG A 186 12.80 1.93 -14.49
N GLU A 187 12.78 2.77 -15.53
CA GLU A 187 11.55 3.03 -16.29
C GLU A 187 11.06 1.79 -17.06
N LEU A 188 11.97 1.01 -17.66
CA LEU A 188 11.63 -0.22 -18.38
C LEU A 188 10.92 -1.24 -17.47
N ILE A 189 11.45 -1.46 -16.26
CA ILE A 189 10.90 -2.42 -15.31
C ILE A 189 9.56 -1.93 -14.74
N ARG A 190 9.42 -0.63 -14.49
CA ARG A 190 8.14 -0.02 -14.09
C ARG A 190 7.07 -0.20 -15.16
N GLN A 191 7.41 0.01 -16.43
CA GLN A 191 6.48 -0.19 -17.54
C GLN A 191 6.12 -1.66 -17.76
N PHE A 192 7.04 -2.58 -17.48
CA PHE A 192 6.77 -4.02 -17.51
C PHE A 192 5.77 -4.44 -16.42
N LYS A 193 6.00 -4.04 -15.16
CA LYS A 193 5.09 -4.35 -14.04
C LYS A 193 3.69 -3.77 -14.24
N THR A 194 3.60 -2.58 -14.83
CA THR A 194 2.31 -1.94 -15.14
C THR A 194 1.62 -2.54 -16.37
N GLY A 195 2.20 -3.58 -17.00
CA GLY A 195 1.66 -4.25 -18.18
C GLY A 195 1.68 -3.38 -19.45
N LYS A 196 2.32 -2.21 -19.41
CA LYS A 196 2.39 -1.28 -20.55
C LYS A 196 3.37 -1.74 -21.62
N VAL A 197 4.37 -2.53 -21.24
CA VAL A 197 5.42 -3.01 -22.13
C VAL A 197 5.62 -4.50 -21.92
N THR A 198 5.72 -5.25 -23.02
CA THR A 198 6.00 -6.69 -23.03
C THR A 198 7.50 -6.96 -23.12
N ILE A 199 7.93 -8.17 -22.76
CA ILE A 199 9.34 -8.59 -22.85
C ILE A 199 9.90 -8.35 -24.25
N GLU A 200 9.16 -8.69 -25.30
CA GLU A 200 9.58 -8.47 -26.70
C GLU A 200 9.88 -7.01 -27.03
N LYS A 201 9.09 -6.09 -26.45
CA LYS A 201 9.27 -4.66 -26.67
C LYS A 201 10.45 -4.11 -25.88
N ILE A 202 10.73 -4.66 -24.69
CA ILE A 202 11.96 -4.39 -23.92
C ILE A 202 13.18 -4.82 -24.73
N ILE A 203 13.16 -6.03 -25.29
CA ILE A 203 14.25 -6.55 -26.13
C ILE A 203 14.52 -5.61 -27.30
N LYS A 204 13.48 -5.16 -28.01
CA LYS A 204 13.63 -4.20 -29.12
C LYS A 204 14.23 -2.87 -28.66
N ILE A 205 13.80 -2.34 -27.51
CA ILE A 205 14.34 -1.07 -26.96
C ILE A 205 15.83 -1.24 -26.66
N ILE A 206 16.21 -2.32 -25.99
CA ILE A 206 17.61 -2.61 -25.66
C ILE A 206 18.46 -2.74 -26.93
N ILE A 207 18.03 -3.53 -27.91
CA ILE A 207 18.75 -3.69 -29.19
C ILE A 207 18.86 -2.36 -29.95
N THR A 208 17.91 -1.43 -29.76
CA THR A 208 17.98 -0.10 -30.40
C THR A 208 18.95 0.85 -29.67
N ILE A 209 19.19 0.62 -28.37
CA ILE A 209 20.11 1.41 -27.55
C ILE A 209 21.57 0.93 -27.72
N VAL A 210 21.78 -0.37 -27.98
CA VAL A 210 23.08 -1.02 -28.24
C VAL A 210 23.55 -0.81 -29.68
#